data_AF-A0A2G2XTW7-F1
#
_entry.id   AF-A0A2G2XTW7-F1
#
_cell.length_a   1.000
_cell.length_b   1.000
_cell.length_c   1.000
_cell.angle_alpha   90.00
_cell.angle_beta   90.00
_cell.angle_gamma   90.00
#
_symmetry.space_group_name_H-M   'P 1'
#
loop_
_entity.id
_entity.type
_entity.pdbx_description
1 polymer ?
#
loop_
_entity_poly.entity_id
_entity_poly.type
_entity_poly.pdbx_seq_one_letter_code
_entity_poly.pdbx_strand_id
1 'polypeptide(L)'
;MEGLEKLIEQSRNFGELVCKSENLETLERNVKQLSDKVVDMRTEIGNQERSGRKKRKQQVESWLNEVEQLEKDLRELQEETTRGKENRGALKKLNGTVAELEQRRDFGELVCDVYEGKECPMQVQPV
;
A
#
# COMPACT_ATOMS: atom_id res chain seq x y z
N MET A 1 -5.78 -18.10 -47.64
CA MET A 1 -5.00 -18.17 -46.38
C MET A 1 -5.45 -17.16 -45.33
N GLU A 2 -6.18 -16.10 -45.69
CA GLU A 2 -6.69 -15.05 -44.76
C GLU A 2 -7.55 -15.57 -43.59
N GLY A 3 -8.30 -16.65 -43.77
CA GLY A 3 -9.17 -17.19 -42.71
C GLY A 3 -8.42 -17.74 -41.50
N LEU A 4 -7.21 -18.30 -41.70
CA LEU A 4 -6.41 -18.89 -40.63
C LEU A 4 -5.71 -17.79 -39.80
N GLU A 5 -5.19 -16.77 -40.47
CA GLU A 5 -4.55 -15.61 -39.83
C GLU A 5 -5.55 -14.86 -38.95
N LYS A 6 -6.78 -14.67 -39.43
CA LYS A 6 -7.86 -14.04 -38.65
C LYS A 6 -8.20 -14.82 -37.38
N LEU A 7 -8.17 -16.16 -37.44
CA LEU A 7 -8.49 -17.03 -36.31
C LEU A 7 -7.37 -17.02 -35.26
N ILE A 8 -6.10 -17.03 -35.69
CA ILE A 8 -4.93 -16.90 -34.80
C ILE A 8 -4.97 -15.55 -34.07
N GLU A 9 -5.28 -14.47 -34.77
CA GLU A 9 -5.35 -13.13 -34.17
C GLU A 9 -6.50 -13.02 -33.16
N GLN A 10 -7.66 -13.61 -33.44
CA GLN A 10 -8.77 -13.66 -32.49
C GLN A 10 -8.42 -14.45 -31.21
N SER A 11 -7.80 -15.61 -31.34
CA SER A 11 -7.37 -16.41 -30.19
C SER A 11 -6.32 -15.68 -29.34
N ARG A 12 -5.38 -14.97 -29.99
CA ARG A 12 -4.37 -14.16 -29.29
C ARG A 12 -5.01 -13.03 -28.48
N ASN A 13 -5.94 -12.29 -29.09
CA ASN A 13 -6.64 -11.18 -28.43
C ASN A 13 -7.49 -11.65 -27.24
N PHE A 14 -8.17 -12.80 -27.37
CA PHE A 14 -8.91 -13.40 -26.26
C PHE A 14 -7.97 -13.79 -25.10
N GLY A 15 -6.83 -14.43 -25.40
CA GLY A 15 -5.84 -14.77 -24.39
C GLY A 15 -5.29 -13.54 -23.66
N GLU A 16 -5.01 -12.45 -24.39
CA GLU A 16 -4.53 -11.20 -23.77
C GLU A 16 -5.58 -10.57 -22.84
N LEU A 17 -6.86 -10.61 -23.21
CA LEU A 17 -7.95 -10.09 -22.38
C LEU A 17 -8.08 -10.87 -21.06
N VAL A 18 -8.04 -12.20 -21.12
CA VAL A 18 -8.12 -13.08 -19.94
C VAL A 18 -6.95 -12.82 -18.99
N CYS A 19 -5.72 -12.77 -19.51
CA CYS A 19 -4.55 -12.46 -18.68
C CYS A 19 -4.63 -11.07 -18.05
N LYS A 20 -5.18 -10.06 -18.73
CA LYS A 20 -5.39 -8.72 -18.15
C LYS A 20 -6.37 -8.77 -16.98
N SER A 21 -7.48 -9.50 -17.10
CA SER A 21 -8.46 -9.64 -16.01
C SER A 21 -7.91 -10.34 -14.78
N GLU A 22 -7.19 -11.46 -14.95
CA GLU A 22 -6.59 -12.22 -13.83
C GLU A 22 -5.57 -11.38 -13.05
N ASN A 23 -4.77 -10.58 -13.76
CA ASN A 23 -3.78 -9.70 -13.14
C ASN A 23 -4.43 -8.56 -12.34
N LEU A 24 -5.55 -8.02 -12.80
CA LEU A 24 -6.28 -6.97 -12.09
C LEU A 24 -6.93 -7.53 -10.81
N GLU A 25 -7.59 -8.68 -10.90
CA GLU A 25 -8.19 -9.37 -9.75
C GLU A 25 -7.15 -9.72 -8.68
N THR A 26 -5.96 -10.17 -9.11
CA THR A 26 -4.85 -10.44 -8.19
C THR A 26 -4.36 -9.15 -7.51
N LEU A 27 -4.23 -8.06 -8.26
CA LEU A 27 -3.84 -6.77 -7.72
C LEU A 27 -4.86 -6.27 -6.68
N GLU A 28 -6.16 -6.34 -6.99
CA GLU A 28 -7.25 -5.96 -6.08
C GLU A 28 -7.18 -6.71 -4.75
N ARG A 29 -6.98 -8.03 -4.80
CA ARG A 29 -6.82 -8.87 -3.60
C ARG A 29 -5.62 -8.43 -2.76
N ASN A 30 -4.49 -8.17 -3.38
CA ASN A 30 -3.28 -7.77 -2.66
C ASN A 30 -3.42 -6.38 -2.02
N VAL A 31 -4.01 -5.41 -2.75
CA VAL A 31 -4.31 -4.08 -2.19
C VAL A 31 -5.28 -4.19 -1.02
N LYS A 32 -6.31 -5.03 -1.13
CA LYS A 32 -7.23 -5.29 0.00
C LYS A 32 -6.49 -5.84 1.23
N GLN A 33 -5.58 -6.79 1.05
CA GLN A 33 -4.80 -7.33 2.16
C GLN A 33 -3.94 -6.26 2.85
N LEU A 34 -3.35 -5.34 2.09
CA LEU A 34 -2.62 -4.19 2.65
C LEU A 34 -3.56 -3.24 3.40
N SER A 35 -4.75 -2.97 2.85
CA SER A 35 -5.79 -2.14 3.47
C SER A 35 -6.26 -2.70 4.82
N ASP A 36 -6.57 -4.00 4.87
CA ASP A 36 -6.99 -4.67 6.10
C ASP A 36 -5.89 -4.53 7.18
N LYS A 37 -4.60 -4.67 6.81
CA LYS A 37 -3.47 -4.45 7.74
C LYS A 37 -3.34 -2.99 8.20
N VAL A 38 -3.62 -2.01 7.32
CA VAL A 38 -3.64 -0.59 7.70
C VAL A 38 -4.68 -0.35 8.80
N VAL A 39 -5.86 -0.97 8.70
CA VAL A 39 -6.91 -0.87 9.72
C VAL A 39 -6.42 -1.44 11.07
N ASP A 40 -5.80 -2.62 11.06
CA ASP A 40 -5.26 -3.24 12.27
C ASP A 40 -4.16 -2.36 12.91
N MET A 41 -3.21 -1.88 12.10
CA MET A 41 -2.13 -1.01 12.57
C MET A 41 -2.65 0.32 13.13
N ARG A 42 -3.64 0.94 12.49
CA ARG A 42 -4.24 2.19 12.97
C ARG A 42 -4.92 2.00 14.32
N THR A 43 -5.61 0.88 14.51
CA THR A 43 -6.21 0.52 15.80
C THR A 43 -5.14 0.41 16.87
N GLU A 44 -4.07 -0.35 16.61
CA GLU A 44 -2.98 -0.55 17.56
C GLU A 44 -2.26 0.76 17.91
N ILE A 45 -1.89 1.54 16.89
CA ILE A 45 -1.26 2.85 17.08
C ILE A 45 -2.17 3.77 17.90
N GLY A 46 -3.46 3.85 17.56
CA GLY A 46 -4.43 4.67 18.28
C GLY A 46 -4.54 4.29 19.76
N ASN A 47 -4.51 2.99 20.07
CA ASN A 47 -4.49 2.51 21.46
C ASN A 47 -3.22 2.94 22.20
N GLN A 48 -2.05 2.85 21.56
CA GLN A 48 -0.77 3.22 22.17
C GLN A 48 -0.63 4.74 22.36
N GLU A 49 -1.02 5.53 21.36
CA GLU A 49 -0.94 7.00 21.37
C GLU A 49 -1.93 7.63 22.37
N ARG A 50 -2.98 6.91 22.78
CA ARG A 50 -3.97 7.40 23.76
C ARG A 50 -3.37 7.77 25.12
N SER A 51 -2.23 7.17 25.46
CA SER A 51 -1.48 7.48 26.69
C SER A 51 -0.73 8.81 26.64
N GLY A 52 -0.64 9.47 25.48
CA GLY A 52 0.05 10.75 25.26
C GLY A 52 1.58 10.68 25.26
N ARG A 53 2.17 9.61 25.81
CA ARG A 53 3.63 9.42 25.91
C ARG A 53 4.26 8.78 24.67
N LYS A 54 3.43 8.25 23.76
CA LYS A 54 3.88 7.56 22.54
C LYS A 54 3.40 8.29 21.29
N LYS A 55 4.23 8.29 20.25
CA LYS A 55 3.93 8.80 18.92
C LYS A 55 4.34 7.79 17.86
N ARG A 56 3.53 7.61 16.83
CA ARG A 56 3.89 6.75 15.69
C ARG A 56 5.20 7.19 15.04
N LYS A 57 5.98 6.20 14.60
CA LYS A 57 7.20 6.46 13.84
C LYS A 57 6.84 7.05 12.47
N GLN A 58 7.66 7.97 11.98
CA GLN A 58 7.44 8.60 10.67
C GLN A 58 7.41 7.56 9.52
N GLN A 59 8.23 6.51 9.61
CA GLN A 59 8.24 5.44 8.61
C GLN A 59 6.90 4.67 8.56
N VAL A 60 6.27 4.47 9.72
CA VAL A 60 4.95 3.83 9.82
C VAL A 60 3.90 4.74 9.18
N GLU A 61 3.89 6.03 9.53
CA GLU A 61 2.96 7.00 8.94
C GLU A 61 3.12 7.12 7.42
N SER A 62 4.36 7.16 6.91
CA SER A 62 4.63 7.16 5.46
C SER A 62 4.02 5.93 4.78
N TRP A 63 4.25 4.75 5.35
CA TRP A 63 3.74 3.51 4.78
C TRP A 63 2.21 3.45 4.78
N LEU A 64 1.55 3.88 5.85
CA LEU A 64 0.08 3.96 5.91
C LEU A 64 -0.46 4.86 4.78
N ASN A 65 0.16 6.02 4.57
CA ASN A 65 -0.23 6.95 3.51
C ASN A 65 0.05 6.41 2.10
N GLU A 66 1.15 5.68 1.91
CA GLU A 66 1.48 5.02 0.64
C GLU A 66 0.44 3.93 0.28
N VAL A 67 -0.04 3.16 1.27
CA VAL A 67 -1.11 2.17 1.04
C VAL A 67 -2.44 2.87 0.67
N GLU A 68 -2.80 3.96 1.35
CA GLU A 68 -4.00 4.73 0.99
C GLU A 68 -3.92 5.33 -0.42
N GLN A 69 -2.73 5.76 -0.84
CA GLN A 69 -2.52 6.26 -2.19
C GLN A 69 -2.63 5.11 -3.22
N LEU A 70 -2.07 3.94 -2.92
CA LEU A 70 -2.19 2.75 -3.76
C LEU A 70 -3.65 2.34 -3.99
N GLU A 71 -4.52 2.46 -2.99
CA GLU A 71 -5.96 2.21 -3.17
C GLU A 71 -6.63 3.22 -4.12
N LYS A 72 -6.23 4.50 -4.08
CA LYS A 72 -6.74 5.52 -4.99
C LYS A 72 -6.29 5.25 -6.41
N ASP A 73 -5.00 4.95 -6.60
CA ASP A 73 -4.44 4.64 -7.91
C ASP A 73 -5.08 3.37 -8.51
N LEU A 74 -5.41 2.37 -7.69
CA LEU A 74 -6.15 1.19 -8.14
C LEU A 74 -7.57 1.54 -8.62
N ARG A 75 -8.30 2.39 -7.88
CA ARG A 75 -9.64 2.83 -8.30
C ARG A 75 -9.59 3.59 -9.62
N GLU A 76 -8.62 4.49 -9.79
CA GLU A 76 -8.40 5.19 -11.06
C GLU A 76 -8.10 4.21 -12.20
N LEU A 77 -7.26 3.21 -11.95
CA LEU A 77 -6.95 2.16 -12.93
C LEU A 77 -8.21 1.37 -13.35
N GLN A 78 -9.08 1.02 -12.40
CA GLN A 78 -10.33 0.31 -12.67
C GLN A 78 -11.29 1.15 -13.53
N GLU A 79 -11.43 2.45 -13.22
CA GLU A 79 -12.26 3.37 -14.00
C GLU A 79 -11.77 3.49 -15.44
N GLU A 80 -10.46 3.66 -15.63
CA GLU A 80 -9.84 3.77 -16.95
C GLU A 80 -9.93 2.47 -17.75
N THR A 81 -9.86 1.33 -17.07
CA THR A 81 -10.05 0.01 -17.69
C THR A 81 -11.50 -0.20 -18.12
N THR A 82 -12.47 0.26 -17.31
CA THR A 82 -13.90 0.24 -17.66
C THR A 82 -14.21 1.13 -18.87
N ARG A 83 -13.44 2.22 -19.06
CA ARG A 83 -13.50 3.09 -20.23
C ARG A 83 -12.78 2.51 -21.47
N GLY A 84 -12.21 1.31 -21.38
CA GLY A 84 -11.54 0.64 -22.48
C GLY A 84 -10.13 1.16 -22.78
N LYS A 85 -9.47 1.88 -21.86
CA LYS A 85 -8.09 2.33 -22.06
C LYS A 85 -7.09 1.21 -21.78
N GLU A 86 -6.03 1.18 -22.58
CA GLU A 86 -4.92 0.26 -22.35
C GLU A 86 -4.03 0.72 -21.20
N ASN A 87 -4.13 0.05 -20.06
CA ASN A 87 -3.44 0.46 -18.83
C ASN A 87 -2.34 -0.50 -18.36
N ARG A 88 -1.73 -1.28 -19.28
CA ARG A 88 -0.75 -2.33 -18.94
C ARG A 88 0.46 -1.80 -18.17
N GLY A 89 0.93 -0.59 -18.51
CA GLY A 89 2.03 0.06 -17.80
C GLY A 89 1.68 0.43 -16.35
N ALA A 90 0.49 1.01 -16.14
CA ALA A 90 -0.02 1.36 -14.82
C ALA A 90 -0.24 0.12 -13.96
N LEU A 91 -0.82 -0.95 -14.51
CA LEU A 91 -1.01 -2.23 -13.82
C LEU A 91 0.32 -2.82 -13.34
N LYS A 92 1.37 -2.81 -14.19
CA LYS A 92 2.71 -3.28 -13.81
C LYS A 92 3.30 -2.42 -12.69
N LYS A 93 3.10 -1.10 -12.74
CA LYS A 93 3.58 -0.17 -11.72
C LYS A 93 2.94 -0.45 -10.37
N LEU A 94 1.61 -0.58 -10.30
CA LEU A 94 0.91 -0.85 -9.03
C LEU A 94 1.28 -2.21 -8.43
N ASN A 95 1.47 -3.24 -9.26
CA ASN A 95 1.99 -4.53 -8.79
C ASN A 95 3.40 -4.40 -8.18
N GLY A 96 4.26 -3.57 -8.77
CA GLY A 96 5.57 -3.24 -8.19
C GLY A 96 5.43 -2.55 -6.83
N THR A 97 4.57 -1.55 -6.73
CA THR A 97 4.29 -0.82 -5.48
C THR A 97 3.77 -1.75 -4.37
N VAL A 98 2.85 -2.66 -4.69
CA VAL A 98 2.36 -3.69 -3.75
C VAL A 98 3.53 -4.51 -3.20
N ALA A 99 4.41 -5.01 -4.07
CA ALA A 99 5.54 -5.83 -3.67
C ALA A 99 6.51 -5.06 -2.76
N GLU A 100 6.79 -3.79 -3.07
CA GLU A 100 7.63 -2.91 -2.24
C GLU A 100 7.02 -2.64 -0.85
N LEU A 101 5.71 -2.39 -0.79
CA LEU A 101 5.00 -2.13 0.46
C LEU A 101 4.92 -3.38 1.35
N GLU A 102 4.70 -4.56 0.75
CA GLU A 102 4.73 -5.84 1.48
C GLU A 102 6.12 -6.14 2.06
N GLN A 103 7.21 -5.78 1.36
CA GLN A 103 8.57 -5.98 1.88
C GLN A 103 8.90 -5.08 3.08
N ARG A 104 8.33 -3.87 3.12
CA ARG A 104 8.62 -2.84 4.12
C ARG A 104 7.68 -2.82 5.31
N ARG A 105 6.75 -3.78 5.40
CA ARG A 105 5.67 -3.76 6.40
C ARG A 105 6.10 -4.10 7.83
N ASP A 106 7.30 -4.66 8.00
CA ASP A 106 7.78 -5.06 9.32
C ASP A 106 8.57 -3.92 9.98
N PHE A 107 7.90 -3.22 10.89
CA PHE A 107 8.44 -2.06 11.61
C PHE A 107 8.97 -2.41 13.01
N GLY A 108 8.75 -3.64 13.48
CA GLY A 108 8.84 -3.96 14.90
C GLY A 108 7.86 -3.12 15.72
N GLU A 109 8.37 -2.17 16.51
CA GLU A 109 7.52 -1.24 17.27
C GLU A 109 6.95 -0.14 16.36
N LEU A 110 5.62 0.08 16.42
CA LEU A 110 4.92 1.05 15.56
C LEU A 110 5.06 2.50 16.02
N VAL A 111 5.35 2.70 17.31
CA VAL A 111 5.45 4.01 17.96
C VAL A 111 6.79 4.13 18.69
N CYS A 112 7.14 5.33 19.13
CA CYS A 112 8.26 5.62 20.02
C CYS A 112 7.80 6.52 21.17
N ASP A 113 8.53 6.45 22.28
CA ASP A 113 8.28 7.36 23.41
C ASP A 113 8.69 8.78 23.05
N VAL A 114 7.82 9.73 23.37
CA VAL A 114 8.13 11.15 23.37
C VAL A 114 8.89 11.43 24.66
N TYR A 115 10.23 11.36 24.61
CA TYR A 115 11.04 11.87 25.72
C TYR A 115 10.76 13.37 25.86
N GLU A 116 9.93 13.75 26.83
CA GLU A 116 10.00 15.07 27.42
C GLU A 116 11.42 15.19 27.98
N GLY A 117 12.17 16.19 27.52
CA GLY A 117 13.56 16.39 27.93
C GLY A 117 13.67 16.26 29.44
N LYS A 118 14.56 15.36 29.89
CA LYS A 118 14.81 15.17 31.32
C LYS A 118 15.11 16.54 31.92
N GLU A 119 14.25 17.00 32.83
CA GLU A 119 14.56 18.14 33.67
C GLU A 119 15.79 17.73 34.48
N CYS A 120 16.96 18.26 34.11
CA CYS A 120 18.19 18.02 34.84
C CYS A 120 17.97 18.50 36.28
N PRO A 121 18.10 17.65 37.31
CA PRO A 121 18.01 18.13 38.68
C PRO A 121 19.13 19.15 38.89
N MET A 122 18.76 20.42 39.12
CA MET A 122 19.72 21.43 39.56
C MET A 122 20.30 20.95 40.88
N GLN A 123 21.57 20.56 40.87
CA GLN A 123 22.30 20.23 42.08
C GLN A 123 22.42 21.52 42.90
N VAL A 124 21.56 21.67 43.91
CA VAL A 124 21.71 22.72 44.92
C VAL A 124 22.84 22.29 45.84
N GLN A 125 23.98 22.98 45.73
CA GLN A 125 25.07 22.85 46.69
C GLN A 125 24.62 23.48 48.01
N PRO A 126 24.82 22.79 49.15
CA PRO A 126 24.53 23.37 50.45
C PRO A 126 25.51 24.52 50.76
N VAL A 127 24.97 25.60 51.34
CA VAL A 127 25.68 26.78 51.81
C VAL A 127 26.22 26.54 53.23
#